data_AF-A0A920QLY8-F1
#
_entry.id   AF-A0A920QLY8-F1
#
_cell.length_a   1.000
_cell.length_b   1.000
_cell.length_c   1.000
_cell.angle_alpha   90.00
_cell.angle_beta   90.00
_cell.angle_gamma   90.00
#
_symmetry.space_group_name_H-M   'P 1'
#
loop_
_entity.id
_entity.type
_entity.pdbx_description
1 polymer ?
#
loop_
_entity_poly.entity_id
_entity_poly.type
_entity_poly.pdbx_seq_one_letter_code
_entity_poly.pdbx_strand_id
1 'polypeptide(L)' 'MDPDYFSDPVLSTFLRRNDAEMIAVLIHEMAHQVVYVSNDTSFNESFAVFVEQEGLRQFWDMLTKRLSLIKTEQIYINGI' A
#
# COMPACT_ATOMS: atom_id res chain seq x y z
N MET A 1 24.77 -0.43 -16.23
CA MET A 1 24.44 0.85 -15.57
C MET A 1 23.67 1.62 -16.61
N ASP A 2 22.35 1.43 -16.63
CA ASP A 2 21.42 2.15 -17.49
C ASP A 2 20.38 2.84 -16.60
N PRO A 3 20.05 4.12 -16.82
CA PRO A 3 19.48 5.01 -15.81
C PRO A 3 17.96 5.18 -15.91
N ASP A 4 17.25 4.26 -16.56
CA ASP A 4 15.85 4.47 -16.94
C ASP A 4 14.81 3.97 -15.91
N TYR A 5 15.16 3.90 -14.63
CA TYR A 5 14.24 3.47 -13.57
C TYR A 5 13.11 4.48 -13.28
N PHE A 6 13.13 5.67 -13.87
CA PHE A 6 12.13 6.72 -13.63
C PHE A 6 11.09 6.90 -14.74
N SER A 7 11.19 6.13 -15.82
CA SER A 7 10.33 6.29 -17.00
C SER A 7 9.22 5.23 -17.08
N ASP A 8 8.68 4.78 -15.94
CA ASP A 8 7.52 3.88 -15.98
C ASP A 8 6.22 4.68 -16.23
N PRO A 9 5.51 4.48 -17.37
CA PRO A 9 4.30 5.22 -17.72
C PRO A 9 3.18 5.11 -16.70
N VAL A 10 3.27 4.15 -15.77
CA VAL A 10 2.22 3.93 -14.79
C VAL A 10 2.10 5.12 -13.84
N LEU A 11 3.21 5.79 -13.48
CA LEU A 11 3.20 6.92 -12.52
C LEU A 11 2.28 8.08 -12.94
N SER A 12 2.30 8.42 -14.23
CA SER A 12 1.52 9.52 -14.80
C SER A 12 0.04 9.20 -15.00
N THR A 13 -0.31 7.91 -15.11
CA THR A 13 -1.69 7.45 -15.28
C THR A 13 -2.38 7.17 -13.94
N PHE A 14 -1.62 7.09 -12.84
CA PHE A 14 -2.10 6.69 -11.51
C PHE A 14 -2.96 7.71 -10.77
N LEU A 15 -2.86 9.01 -11.08
CA LEU A 15 -3.63 10.06 -10.37
C LEU A 15 -5.16 9.97 -10.59
N ARG A 16 -5.64 8.99 -11.37
CA ARG A 16 -7.07 8.70 -11.60
C ARG A 16 -7.54 7.35 -11.03
N ARG A 17 -6.70 6.57 -10.31
CA ARG A 17 -7.07 5.27 -9.73
C ARG A 17 -7.63 5.40 -8.30
N ASN A 18 -8.36 4.38 -7.84
CA ASN A 18 -8.87 4.28 -6.47
C ASN A 18 -7.69 4.27 -5.47
N ASP A 19 -7.80 5.00 -4.35
CA ASP A 19 -6.76 5.10 -3.31
C ASP A 19 -6.20 3.74 -2.88
N ALA A 20 -7.04 2.69 -2.85
CA ALA A 20 -6.62 1.33 -2.51
C ALA A 20 -5.61 0.76 -3.51
N GLU A 21 -5.81 0.97 -4.82
CA GLU A 21 -4.91 0.49 -5.87
C GLU A 21 -3.59 1.26 -5.86
N MET A 22 -3.63 2.56 -5.53
CA MET A 22 -2.42 3.36 -5.40
C MET A 22 -1.57 2.89 -4.22
N ILE A 23 -2.19 2.66 -3.06
CA ILE A 23 -1.50 2.15 -1.87
C ILE A 23 -0.93 0.76 -2.13
N ALA A 24 -1.66 -0.10 -2.84
CA ALA A 24 -1.21 -1.44 -3.22
C ALA A 24 0.11 -1.39 -3.98
N VAL A 25 0.15 -0.65 -5.09
CA VAL A 25 1.35 -0.50 -5.93
C VAL A 25 2.49 0.14 -5.14
N LEU A 26 2.22 1.17 -4.32
CA LEU A 26 3.25 1.78 -3.51
C LEU A 26 3.94 0.76 -2.58
N ILE A 27 3.15 -0.08 -1.91
CA ILE A 27 3.68 -1.12 -1.02
C ILE A 27 4.45 -2.18 -1.81
N HIS A 28 3.95 -2.55 -2.99
CA HIS A 28 4.60 -3.51 -3.90
C HIS A 28 6.02 -3.05 -4.28
N GLU A 29 6.15 -1.82 -4.76
CA GLU A 29 7.44 -1.27 -5.17
C GLU A 29 8.38 -1.08 -3.97
N MET A 30 7.84 -0.67 -2.81
CA MET A 30 8.62 -0.60 -1.58
C MET A 30 9.12 -1.98 -1.12
N ALA A 31 8.35 -3.05 -1.33
CA ALA A 31 8.77 -4.40 -0.99
C ALA A 31 10.00 -4.84 -1.80
N HIS A 32 10.05 -4.49 -3.10
CA HIS A 32 11.24 -4.71 -3.93
C HIS A 32 12.47 -3.92 -3.46
N GLN A 33 12.28 -2.72 -2.89
CA GLN A 33 13.39 -1.93 -2.34
C GLN A 33 13.96 -2.53 -1.05
N VAL A 34 13.15 -3.24 -0.26
CA VAL A 34 13.56 -3.84 1.02
C VAL A 34 14.17 -5.23 0.82
N VAL A 35 13.56 -6.07 -0.03
CA VAL A 35 14.04 -7.42 -0.32
C VAL A 35 14.10 -7.64 -1.82
N TYR A 36 15.28 -8.01 -2.29
CA TYR A 36 15.52 -8.40 -3.66
C TYR A 36 16.57 -9.51 -3.73
N VAL A 37 16.21 -10.63 -4.35
CA VAL A 37 17.09 -11.76 -4.61
C VAL A 37 17.49 -11.75 -6.09
N SER A 38 18.79 -11.67 -6.35
CA SER A 38 19.31 -11.66 -7.73
C SER A 38 18.97 -12.96 -8.45
N ASN A 39 18.51 -12.83 -9.71
CA ASN A 39 18.10 -13.94 -10.58
C ASN A 39 16.93 -14.79 -10.09
N ASP A 40 16.13 -14.31 -9.12
CA ASP A 40 14.93 -15.00 -8.66
C ASP A 40 13.68 -14.11 -8.77
N THR A 41 13.24 -13.88 -10.02
CA THR A 41 12.04 -13.10 -10.31
C THR A 41 10.81 -13.68 -9.62
N SER A 42 10.64 -15.01 -9.62
CA SER A 42 9.44 -15.63 -9.04
C SER A 42 9.34 -15.36 -7.53
N PHE A 43 10.46 -15.43 -6.81
CA PHE A 43 10.49 -15.06 -5.41
C PHE A 43 10.20 -13.57 -5.20
N ASN A 44 10.88 -12.69 -5.93
CA ASN A 44 10.74 -11.24 -5.75
C ASN A 44 9.30 -10.76 -5.96
N GLU A 45 8.65 -11.21 -7.03
CA GLU A 45 7.26 -10.86 -7.33
C GLU A 45 6.29 -11.43 -6.29
N SER A 46 6.45 -12.72 -5.93
CA SER A 46 5.56 -13.35 -4.95
C SER A 46 5.71 -12.74 -3.55
N PHE A 47 6.93 -12.33 -3.19
CA PHE A 47 7.19 -11.57 -1.97
C PHE A 47 6.52 -10.19 -1.99
N ALA A 48 6.68 -9.42 -3.08
CA ALA A 48 6.07 -8.11 -3.21
C ALA A 48 4.53 -8.17 -3.15
N VAL A 49 3.91 -9.14 -3.85
CA VAL A 49 2.46 -9.40 -3.77
C VAL A 49 2.02 -9.78 -2.36
N PHE A 50 2.80 -10.61 -1.65
CA PHE A 50 2.48 -10.97 -0.26
C PHE A 50 2.48 -9.74 0.64
N VAL A 51 3.52 -8.90 0.56
CA VAL A 51 3.66 -7.69 1.38
C VAL A 51 2.59 -6.66 1.03
N GLU A 52 2.24 -6.50 -0.24
CA GLU A 52 1.14 -5.67 -0.72
C GLU A 52 -0.19 -6.06 -0.07
N GLN A 53 -0.57 -7.34 -0.17
CA GLN A 53 -1.84 -7.83 0.37
C GLN A 53 -1.90 -7.70 1.89
N GLU A 54 -0.80 -8.00 2.56
CA GLU A 54 -0.66 -7.86 4.01
C GLU A 54 -0.76 -6.39 4.45
N GLY A 55 -0.03 -5.51 3.78
CA GLY A 55 0.00 -4.08 4.08
C GLY A 55 -1.36 -3.40 3.85
N LEU A 56 -2.07 -3.75 2.76
CA LEU A 56 -3.42 -3.27 2.51
C LEU A 56 -4.40 -3.71 3.60
N ARG A 57 -4.31 -4.97 4.04
CA ARG A 57 -5.17 -5.47 5.12
C ARG A 57 -4.92 -4.70 6.42
N GLN A 58 -3.67 -4.52 6.81
CA GLN A 58 -3.32 -3.77 8.01
C GLN A 58 -3.76 -2.30 7.92
N PHE A 59 -3.62 -1.69 6.75
CA PHE A 59 -4.10 -0.32 6.50
C PHE A 59 -5.62 -0.22 6.69
N TRP A 60 -6.40 -1.16 6.15
CA TRP A 60 -7.85 -1.17 6.34
C TRP A 60 -8.28 -1.46 7.77
N ASP A 61 -7.62 -2.38 8.45
CA ASP A 61 -7.87 -2.67 9.87
C ASP A 61 -7.60 -1.43 10.73
N MET A 62 -6.51 -0.71 10.45
CA MET A 62 -6.18 0.54 11.12
C MET A 62 -7.25 1.60 10.87
N LEU A 63 -7.67 1.82 9.63
CA LEU A 63 -8.71 2.80 9.31
C LEU A 63 -10.04 2.44 9.96
N THR A 64 -10.42 1.17 9.95
CA THR A 64 -11.64 0.68 10.60
C THR A 64 -11.62 0.95 12.10
N LYS A 65 -10.51 0.61 12.78
CA LYS A 65 -10.32 0.91 14.21
C LYS A 65 -10.33 2.41 14.50
N ARG A 66 -9.70 3.24 13.66
CA ARG A 66 -9.70 4.69 13.85
C ARG A 66 -11.09 5.28 13.72
N LEU A 67 -11.86 4.82 12.73
CA LEU A 67 -13.24 5.28 12.53
C LEU A 67 -14.17 4.85 13.68
N SER A 68 -13.97 3.66 14.26
CA SER A 68 -14.79 3.22 15.41
C SER A 68 -14.51 4.03 16.69
N LEU A 69 -13.24 4.38 16.92
CA LEU A 69 -12.84 5.25 18.04
C LEU A 69 -13.45 6.65 17.92
N ILE A 70 -13.33 7.27 16.74
CA ILE A 70 -13.91 8.61 16.48
C ILE A 70 -15.43 8.60 16.66
N LYS A 71 -16.12 7.57 16.16
CA LYS A 71 -17.58 7.45 16.36
C LYS A 71 -17.96 7.35 17.83
N THR A 72 -17.19 6.60 18.63
CA THR A 72 -17.45 6.43 20.07
C THR A 72 -17.25 7.74 20.82
N GLU A 73 -16.17 8.47 20.53
CA GLU A 73 -15.87 9.76 21.14
C GLU A 73 -16.94 10.82 20.77
N GLN A 74 -17.36 10.88 19.51
CA GLN A 74 -18.40 11.81 19.08
C GLN A 74 -19.76 11.52 19.73
N ILE A 75 -20.11 10.25 19.94
CA ILE A 75 -21.32 9.85 20.67
C ILE A 75 -21.24 10.31 22.14
N TYR A 76 -20.07 10.16 22.78
CA TYR A 76 -19.87 10.62 24.16
C TYR A 76 -19.98 12.15 24.27
N ILE A 77 -19.35 12.90 23.36
CA ILE A 77 -19.41 14.37 23.34
C ILE A 77 -20.81 14.90 23.05
N ASN A 78 -21.55 14.28 22.13
CA ASN A 78 -22.92 14.72 21.79
C ASN A 78 -23.98 14.29 22.82
N GLY A 79 -23.62 13.44 23.79
CA GLY A 79 -24.51 12.94 24.84
C GLY A 79 -24.39 13.66 26.20
N ILE A 80 -23.49 14.66 26.30
CA ILE A 80 -23.33 15.58 27.44
C ILE A 80 -23.93 16.93 27.06
#